data_AF-A0ABD2ET41-F1
#
_entry.id   AF-A0ABD2ET41-F1
#
_cell.length_a   1.000
_cell.length_b   1.000
_cell.length_c   1.000
_cell.angle_alpha   90.00
_cell.angle_beta   90.00
_cell.angle_gamma   90.00
#
_symmetry.space_group_name_H-M   'P 1'
#
loop_
_entity.id
_entity.type
_entity.pdbx_description
1 polymer ?
#
loop_
_entity_poly.entity_id
_entity_poly.type
_entity_poly.pdbx_seq_one_letter_code
_entity_poly.pdbx_strand_id
1 'polypeptide(L)'
;LVGFWREVGVASDQNLALKAPKRVEGLFLTVSGSNLTVKATYNNSGSCETEKIVGSEIDISGKFAFPGHREIHVLDTDYKGYAILRVSLLWQGRDFHVFKYFTRSLEDDDQLGFWRFRELTADTGLYLAARHGGCAKLLKQELI
;
A
#
# COMPACT_ATOMS: atom_id res chain seq x y z
N LEU A 1 -10.10 0.17 -8.32
CA LEU A 1 -8.71 0.30 -7.79
C LEU A 1 -7.74 1.03 -8.73
N VAL A 2 -7.92 1.02 -10.05
CA VAL A 2 -7.00 1.62 -11.03
C VAL A 2 -6.66 3.09 -10.72
N GLY A 3 -5.42 3.49 -10.96
CA GLY A 3 -4.91 4.87 -10.85
C GLY A 3 -3.96 5.08 -9.68
N PHE A 4 -3.67 6.35 -9.38
CA PHE A 4 -2.74 6.78 -8.34
C PHE A 4 -3.32 6.62 -6.93
N TRP A 5 -2.45 6.30 -5.96
CA TRP A 5 -2.72 6.20 -4.53
C TRP A 5 -1.49 6.63 -3.71
N ARG A 6 -1.66 7.44 -2.66
CA ARG A 6 -0.61 7.84 -1.71
C ARG A 6 -0.76 7.04 -0.42
N GLU A 7 0.33 6.50 0.12
CA GLU A 7 0.30 5.85 1.45
C GLU A 7 0.14 6.93 2.52
N VAL A 8 -0.76 6.70 3.49
CA VAL A 8 -1.06 7.63 4.59
C VAL A 8 -0.94 6.99 5.97
N GLY A 9 -1.16 5.68 6.07
CA GLY A 9 -1.04 4.97 7.33
C GLY A 9 -0.50 3.56 7.16
N VAL A 10 0.26 3.11 8.16
CA VAL A 10 0.75 1.73 8.24
C VAL A 10 0.56 1.22 9.65
N ALA A 11 0.08 -0.02 9.79
CA ALA A 11 -0.04 -0.70 11.06
C ALA A 11 0.47 -2.15 10.96
N SER A 12 1.18 -2.61 11.97
CA SER A 12 1.64 -4.00 12.08
C SER A 12 1.94 -4.32 13.56
N ASP A 13 1.78 -5.57 13.95
CA ASP A 13 2.28 -6.08 15.24
C ASP A 13 3.78 -6.40 15.19
N GLN A 14 4.38 -6.37 13.99
CA GLN A 14 5.78 -6.71 13.74
C GLN A 14 6.60 -5.46 13.40
N ASN A 15 7.59 -5.17 14.26
CA ASN A 15 8.47 -3.99 14.14
C ASN A 15 9.22 -3.90 12.80
N LEU A 16 9.52 -5.04 12.16
CA LEU A 16 10.24 -5.12 10.89
C LEU A 16 9.50 -4.37 9.77
N ALA A 17 8.17 -4.48 9.72
CA ALA A 17 7.35 -3.85 8.67
C ALA A 17 7.39 -2.30 8.76
N LEU A 18 7.59 -1.77 9.96
CA LEU A 18 7.62 -0.34 10.24
C LEU A 18 9.01 0.27 10.11
N LYS A 19 10.07 -0.54 10.25
CA LYS A 19 11.47 -0.12 10.12
C LYS A 19 12.08 -0.44 8.76
N ALA A 20 11.29 -0.95 7.81
CA ALA A 20 11.76 -1.25 6.47
C ALA A 20 12.40 0.01 5.82
N PRO A 21 13.64 -0.09 5.29
CA PRO A 21 14.36 1.06 4.77
C PRO A 21 13.68 1.66 3.54
N LYS A 22 13.00 0.83 2.73
CA LYS A 22 12.21 1.24 1.57
C LYS A 22 10.73 1.30 1.94
N ARG A 23 10.27 2.46 2.39
CA ARG A 23 8.85 2.69 2.72
C ARG A 23 8.14 3.29 1.52
N VAL A 24 7.05 2.65 1.10
CA VAL A 24 6.21 3.11 -0.01
C VAL A 24 5.62 4.47 0.32
N GLU A 25 5.72 5.42 -0.61
CA GLU A 25 5.04 6.71 -0.51
C GLU A 25 3.81 6.77 -1.42
N GLY A 26 3.85 6.08 -2.56
CA GLY A 26 2.75 6.06 -3.50
C GLY A 26 2.75 4.85 -4.41
N LEU A 27 1.60 4.57 -5.00
CA LEU A 27 1.33 3.50 -5.93
C LEU A 27 0.60 4.05 -7.15
N PHE A 28 0.85 3.44 -8.31
CA PHE A 28 -0.03 3.52 -9.46
C PHE A 28 -0.44 2.13 -9.88
N LEU A 29 -1.76 1.90 -9.89
CA LEU A 29 -2.36 0.60 -10.14
C LEU A 29 -2.93 0.55 -11.55
N THR A 30 -2.61 -0.49 -12.30
CA THR A 30 -3.29 -0.81 -13.56
C THR A 30 -3.77 -2.25 -13.54
N VAL A 31 -4.92 -2.49 -14.17
CA VAL A 31 -5.55 -3.82 -14.23
C VAL A 31 -5.61 -4.25 -15.69
N SER A 32 -5.25 -5.50 -15.96
CA SER A 32 -5.35 -6.14 -17.27
C SER A 32 -5.82 -7.58 -17.09
N GLY A 33 -7.08 -7.86 -17.43
CA GLY A 33 -7.73 -9.12 -17.10
C GLY A 33 -7.73 -9.36 -15.58
N SER A 34 -7.25 -10.53 -15.16
CA SER A 34 -7.06 -10.91 -13.74
C SER A 34 -5.76 -10.40 -13.13
N ASN A 35 -4.94 -9.64 -13.88
CA ASN A 35 -3.65 -9.19 -13.42
C ASN A 35 -3.71 -7.75 -12.89
N LEU A 36 -3.11 -7.55 -11.73
CA LEU A 36 -2.88 -6.24 -11.12
C LEU A 36 -1.40 -5.89 -11.25
N THR A 37 -1.11 -4.81 -11.98
CA THR A 37 0.21 -4.21 -12.03
C THR A 37 0.29 -3.09 -11.00
N VAL A 38 1.32 -3.13 -10.18
CA VAL A 38 1.60 -2.14 -9.14
C VAL A 38 2.93 -1.46 -9.47
N LYS A 39 2.89 -0.18 -9.83
CA LYS A 39 4.09 0.68 -9.85
C LYS A 39 4.18 1.38 -8.50
N ALA A 40 5.09 0.97 -7.64
CA ALA A 40 5.32 1.58 -6.34
C ALA A 40 6.46 2.60 -6.41
N THR A 41 6.39 3.65 -5.60
CA THR A 41 7.51 4.59 -5.40
C THR A 41 7.85 4.73 -3.93
N TYR A 42 9.12 4.95 -3.65
CA TYR A 42 9.66 5.14 -2.32
C TYR A 42 10.88 6.08 -2.37
N ASN A 43 11.13 6.77 -1.27
CA ASN A 43 12.35 7.55 -1.10
C ASN A 43 13.50 6.63 -0.69
N ASN A 44 14.57 6.62 -1.48
CA ASN A 44 15.82 5.98 -1.16
C ASN A 44 16.92 7.05 -1.06
N SER A 45 17.29 7.40 0.17
CA SER A 45 18.37 8.37 0.47
C SER A 45 18.25 9.69 -0.29
N GLY A 46 17.02 10.21 -0.46
CA GLY A 46 16.74 11.47 -1.16
C GLY A 46 16.42 11.32 -2.65
N SER A 47 16.59 10.13 -3.23
CA SER A 47 16.17 9.83 -4.61
C SER A 47 14.83 9.09 -4.63
N CYS A 48 13.98 9.41 -5.60
CA CYS A 48 12.73 8.70 -5.81
C CYS A 48 12.95 7.51 -6.75
N GLU A 49 12.87 6.31 -6.19
CA GLU A 49 12.92 5.08 -6.97
C GLU A 49 11.51 4.59 -7.25
N THR A 50 11.37 3.83 -8.34
CA THR A 50 10.13 3.13 -8.67
C THR A 50 10.39 1.67 -8.92
N GLU A 51 9.44 0.84 -8.49
CA GLU A 51 9.44 -0.59 -8.74
C GLU A 51 8.12 -0.97 -9.39
N LYS A 52 8.15 -1.87 -10.37
CA LYS A 52 6.96 -2.41 -11.02
C LYS A 52 6.86 -3.89 -10.73
N ILE A 53 5.75 -4.29 -10.10
CA ILE A 53 5.44 -5.69 -9.86
C ILE A 53 4.09 -6.03 -10.48
N VAL A 54 3.94 -7.27 -10.94
CA VAL A 54 2.68 -7.78 -11.50
C VAL A 54 2.26 -8.96 -10.64
N GLY A 55 1.00 -8.94 -10.24
CA GLY A 55 0.36 -10.03 -9.52
C GLY A 55 -0.93 -10.43 -10.21
N SER A 56 -1.48 -11.56 -9.77
CA SER A 56 -2.70 -12.13 -10.31
C SER A 56 -3.70 -12.38 -9.18
N GLU A 57 -4.98 -12.18 -9.45
CA GLU A 57 -6.05 -12.46 -8.50
C GLU A 57 -6.09 -13.97 -8.17
N ILE A 58 -6.32 -14.31 -6.91
CA ILE A 58 -6.30 -15.69 -6.39
C ILE A 58 -7.48 -15.92 -5.45
N ASP A 59 -8.06 -17.12 -5.48
CA ASP A 59 -9.07 -17.70 -4.58
C ASP A 59 -10.36 -16.89 -4.35
N ILE A 60 -10.23 -15.65 -3.85
CA ILE A 60 -11.28 -14.72 -3.49
C ILE A 60 -11.05 -13.38 -4.18
N SER A 61 -12.13 -12.68 -4.50
CA SER A 61 -12.01 -11.40 -5.18
C SER A 61 -11.32 -10.36 -4.31
N GLY A 62 -10.45 -9.55 -4.90
CA GLY A 62 -9.67 -8.53 -4.19
C GLY A 62 -8.42 -9.06 -3.48
N LYS A 63 -8.10 -10.35 -3.60
CA LYS A 63 -6.84 -10.95 -3.15
C LYS A 63 -5.94 -11.26 -4.33
N PHE A 64 -4.70 -10.79 -4.27
CA PHE A 64 -3.72 -10.91 -5.35
C PHE A 64 -2.42 -11.52 -4.84
N ALA A 65 -1.89 -12.49 -5.58
CA ALA A 65 -0.57 -13.07 -5.35
C ALA A 65 0.48 -12.40 -6.24
N PHE A 66 1.65 -12.14 -5.67
CA PHE A 66 2.80 -11.51 -6.31
C PHE A 66 4.05 -12.39 -6.14
N PRO A 67 5.07 -12.22 -7.01
CA PRO A 67 6.36 -12.87 -6.84
C PRO A 67 6.95 -12.69 -5.43
N GLY A 68 7.69 -13.69 -4.95
CA GLY A 68 8.31 -13.67 -3.63
C GLY A 68 7.35 -13.98 -2.47
N HIS A 69 6.31 -14.78 -2.71
CA HIS A 69 5.31 -15.19 -1.70
C HIS A 69 4.63 -13.99 -1.03
N ARG A 70 4.41 -12.93 -1.81
CA ARG A 70 3.72 -11.73 -1.35
C ARG A 70 2.27 -11.80 -1.76
N GLU A 71 1.38 -11.50 -0.83
CA GLU A 71 -0.05 -11.39 -1.10
C GLU A 71 -0.54 -10.00 -0.72
N ILE A 72 -1.48 -9.47 -1.50
CA ILE A 72 -2.19 -8.23 -1.17
C ILE A 72 -3.68 -8.54 -1.16
N HIS A 73 -4.33 -8.25 -0.05
CA HIS A 73 -5.77 -8.36 0.10
C HIS A 73 -6.36 -6.97 0.33
N VAL A 74 -7.30 -6.57 -0.51
CA VAL A 74 -8.08 -5.34 -0.34
C VAL A 74 -9.14 -5.60 0.73
N LEU A 75 -8.98 -5.02 1.91
CA LEU A 75 -9.90 -5.23 3.02
C LEU A 75 -11.11 -4.31 2.96
N ASP A 76 -10.89 -3.05 2.59
CA ASP A 76 -11.94 -2.05 2.48
C ASP A 76 -11.52 -0.93 1.52
N THR A 77 -12.47 -0.41 0.74
CA THR A 77 -12.25 0.71 -0.19
C THR A 77 -13.58 1.25 -0.70
N ASP A 78 -13.68 2.56 -0.84
CA ASP A 78 -14.80 3.23 -1.53
C ASP A 78 -14.51 3.48 -3.02
N TYR A 79 -13.34 3.02 -3.50
CA TYR A 79 -12.77 3.20 -4.83
C TYR A 79 -12.46 4.65 -5.24
N LYS A 80 -12.85 5.64 -4.43
CA LYS A 80 -12.84 7.08 -4.74
C LYS A 80 -11.90 7.87 -3.85
N GLY A 81 -11.98 7.68 -2.54
CA GLY A 81 -11.21 8.39 -1.54
C GLY A 81 -10.08 7.52 -0.97
N TYR A 82 -10.40 6.30 -0.54
CA TYR A 82 -9.50 5.47 0.25
C TYR A 82 -9.40 4.01 -0.17
N ALA A 83 -8.30 3.37 0.21
CA ALA A 83 -8.14 1.92 0.18
C ALA A 83 -7.33 1.44 1.38
N ILE A 84 -7.77 0.34 1.99
CA ILE A 84 -7.10 -0.33 3.10
C ILE A 84 -6.72 -1.74 2.64
N LEU A 85 -5.42 -2.03 2.70
CA LEU A 85 -4.85 -3.27 2.20
C LEU A 85 -4.17 -4.02 3.35
N ARG A 86 -4.29 -5.35 3.36
CA ARG A 86 -3.38 -6.24 4.07
C ARG A 86 -2.34 -6.75 3.09
N VAL A 87 -1.07 -6.49 3.38
CA VAL A 87 0.05 -7.08 2.65
C VAL A 87 0.64 -8.17 3.52
N SER A 88 0.65 -9.39 3.01
CA SER A 88 1.32 -10.53 3.62
C SER A 88 2.57 -10.88 2.84
N LEU A 89 3.63 -11.27 3.51
CA LEU A 89 4.85 -11.77 2.89
C LEU A 89 5.48 -12.85 3.77
N LEU A 90 6.03 -13.88 3.14
CA LEU A 90 6.83 -14.89 3.83
C LEU A 90 8.28 -14.42 3.89
N TRP A 91 8.80 -14.17 5.09
CA TRP A 91 10.20 -13.78 5.28
C TRP A 91 10.88 -14.70 6.28
N GLN A 92 11.97 -15.34 5.86
CA GLN A 92 12.73 -16.32 6.67
C GLN A 92 11.82 -17.40 7.32
N GLY A 93 10.82 -17.87 6.57
CA GLY A 93 9.88 -18.90 7.03
C GLY A 93 8.84 -18.43 8.05
N ARG A 94 8.68 -17.12 8.24
CA ARG A 94 7.64 -16.52 9.09
C ARG A 94 6.73 -15.65 8.26
N ASP A 95 5.44 -15.71 8.55
CA ASP A 95 4.46 -14.82 7.95
C ASP A 95 4.56 -13.43 8.58
N PHE A 96 4.80 -12.45 7.72
CA PHE A 96 4.72 -11.06 8.08
C PHE A 96 3.48 -10.44 7.46
N HIS A 97 2.79 -9.61 8.22
CA HIS A 97 1.65 -8.88 7.70
C HIS A 97 1.68 -7.42 8.13
N VAL A 98 1.24 -6.58 7.21
CA VAL A 98 1.16 -5.14 7.42
C VAL A 98 -0.12 -4.61 6.79
N PHE A 99 -0.83 -3.80 7.55
CA PHE A 99 -1.98 -3.05 7.08
C PHE A 99 -1.49 -1.72 6.53
N LYS A 100 -1.98 -1.35 5.35
CA LYS A 100 -1.62 -0.10 4.68
C LYS A 100 -2.90 0.64 4.30
N TYR A 101 -2.95 1.91 4.65
CA TYR A 101 -4.01 2.84 4.28
C TYR A 101 -3.48 3.80 3.20
N PHE A 102 -4.27 3.92 2.13
CA PHE A 102 -3.99 4.76 0.98
C PHE A 102 -5.13 5.75 0.69
N THR A 103 -4.79 6.90 0.13
CA THR A 103 -5.72 7.95 -0.35
C THR A 103 -5.43 8.32 -1.80
N ARG A 104 -6.42 8.83 -2.54
CA ARG A 104 -6.20 9.44 -3.87
C ARG A 104 -5.59 10.84 -3.81
N SER A 105 -5.79 11.55 -2.70
CA SER A 105 -5.33 12.93 -2.52
C SER A 105 -3.85 13.00 -2.18
N LEU A 106 -3.17 14.02 -2.69
CA LEU A 106 -1.77 14.29 -2.34
C LEU A 106 -1.64 15.06 -1.02
N GLU A 107 -2.66 15.84 -0.67
CA GLU A 107 -2.59 16.84 0.41
C GLU A 107 -3.48 16.46 1.57
N ASP A 108 -4.67 15.94 1.28
CA ASP A 108 -5.65 15.57 2.29
C ASP A 108 -5.61 14.09 2.61
N ASP A 109 -5.86 13.78 3.87
CA ASP A 109 -6.20 12.44 4.31
C ASP A 109 -7.73 12.29 4.23
N ASP A 110 -8.20 11.15 3.73
CA ASP A 110 -9.63 10.85 3.73
C ASP A 110 -10.08 10.53 5.17
N GLN A 111 -10.94 11.37 5.76
CA GLN A 111 -11.34 11.22 7.16
C GLN A 111 -12.07 9.89 7.41
N LEU A 112 -12.94 9.48 6.47
CA LEU A 112 -13.68 8.22 6.59
C LEU A 112 -12.71 7.03 6.54
N GLY A 113 -11.81 7.02 5.55
CA GLY A 113 -10.77 6.01 5.40
C GLY A 113 -9.85 5.94 6.62
N PHE A 114 -9.50 7.09 7.20
CA PHE A 114 -8.71 7.14 8.44
C PHE A 114 -9.43 6.47 9.62
N TRP A 115 -10.71 6.79 9.84
CA TRP A 115 -11.50 6.16 10.91
C TRP A 115 -11.66 4.65 10.70
N ARG A 116 -11.96 4.23 9.46
CA ARG A 116 -12.04 2.80 9.11
C ARG A 116 -10.73 2.08 9.31
N PHE A 117 -9.61 2.71 8.95
CA PHE A 117 -8.29 2.14 9.18
C PHE A 117 -8.02 1.97 10.68
N ARG A 118 -8.31 2.99 11.49
CA ARG A 118 -8.16 2.94 12.94
C ARG A 118 -9.03 1.86 13.58
N GLU A 119 -10.27 1.70 13.13
CA GLU A 119 -11.18 0.65 13.57
C GLU A 119 -10.64 -0.75 13.23
N LEU A 120 -10.29 -0.99 11.96
CA LEU A 120 -9.76 -2.28 11.48
C LEU A 120 -8.44 -2.68 12.13
N THR A 121 -7.65 -1.71 12.56
CA THR A 121 -6.32 -1.94 13.10
C THR A 121 -6.26 -1.73 14.61
N ALA A 122 -7.37 -1.46 15.31
CA ALA A 122 -7.41 -1.08 16.72
C ALA A 122 -6.55 -1.97 17.63
N ASP A 123 -6.59 -3.28 17.41
CA ASP A 123 -5.84 -4.29 18.18
C ASP A 123 -4.42 -4.56 17.66
N THR A 124 -3.97 -3.83 16.64
CA THR A 124 -2.63 -3.93 16.04
C THR A 124 -1.66 -3.04 16.81
N GLY A 125 -0.58 -3.62 17.33
CA GLY A 125 0.25 -2.98 18.35
C GLY A 125 1.06 -1.75 17.91
N LEU A 126 1.40 -1.59 16.63
CA LEU A 126 2.25 -0.48 16.16
C LEU A 126 1.64 0.23 14.96
N TYR A 127 1.69 1.57 15.00
CA TYR A 127 1.16 2.46 13.96
C TYR A 127 2.20 3.50 13.54
N LEU A 128 2.27 3.79 12.25
CA LEU A 128 3.04 4.90 11.73
C LEU A 128 2.22 5.68 10.70
N ALA A 129 2.11 6.99 10.90
CA ALA A 129 1.72 7.91 9.84
C ALA A 129 2.72 7.79 8.67
N ALA A 130 2.24 7.96 7.44
CA ALA A 130 3.11 8.01 6.28
C ALA A 130 3.99 9.27 6.31
N ARG A 131 5.12 9.19 5.60
CA ARG A 131 6.05 10.31 5.45
C ARG A 131 5.52 11.30 4.40
N HIS A 132 6.10 12.50 4.40
CA HIS A 132 5.82 13.50 3.38
C HIS A 132 6.06 12.91 1.98
N GLY A 133 5.03 12.86 1.15
CA GLY A 133 5.01 12.07 -0.09
C GLY A 133 5.67 12.77 -1.28
N GLY A 134 6.93 13.19 -1.16
CA GLY A 134 7.66 13.85 -2.24
C GLY A 134 7.75 12.97 -3.49
N CYS A 135 8.05 11.69 -3.31
CA CYS A 135 8.10 10.73 -4.42
C CYS A 135 6.70 10.37 -4.92
N ALA A 136 5.71 10.32 -4.03
CA ALA A 136 4.31 10.12 -4.43
C ALA A 136 3.80 11.27 -5.34
N LYS A 137 4.19 12.52 -5.04
CA LYS A 137 3.86 13.69 -5.86
C LYS A 137 4.49 13.58 -7.25
N LEU A 138 5.77 13.26 -7.33
CA LEU A 138 6.47 13.06 -8.60
C LEU A 138 5.85 11.93 -9.43
N LEU A 139 5.56 10.79 -8.79
CA LEU A 139 4.88 9.68 -9.46
C LEU A 139 3.55 10.14 -10.08
N LYS A 140 2.72 10.89 -9.33
CA LYS A 140 1.43 11.38 -9.85
C LYS A 140 1.61 12.32 -11.05
N GLN A 141 2.64 13.16 -11.06
CA GLN A 141 2.94 14.10 -12.14
C GLN A 141 3.43 13.40 -13.42
N GLU A 142 4.20 12.31 -13.31
CA GLU A 142 4.63 11.50 -14.46
C GLU A 142 3.48 10.81 -15.22
N LEU A 143 2.30 10.76 -14.62
CA LEU A 143 1.14 9.98 -15.09
C LEU A 143 0.01 10.85 -15.65
N ILE A 144 0.19 12.18 -15.64
CA ILE A 144 -0.68 13.18 -16.27
C ILE A 144 -0.06 13.54 -17.62
#